data_AF-A0A5B9QRU4-F1
#
_entry.id   AF-A0A5B9QRU4-F1
#
_cell.length_a   1.000
_cell.length_b   1.000
_cell.length_c   1.000
_cell.angle_alpha   90.00
_cell.angle_beta   90.00
_cell.angle_gamma   90.00
#
_symmetry.space_group_name_H-M   'P 1'
#
loop_
_entity.id
_entity.type
_entity.pdbx_description
1 polymer ?
#
loop_
_entity_poly.entity_id
_entity_poly.type
_entity_poly.pdbx_seq_one_letter_code
_entity_poly.pdbx_strand_id
1 'polypeptide(L)'
;MKYLLAILLLLNSTLPCLAQVVFQADMLQAQGVDMSDEDVRFRMWRQKMEPFVQVEFSFANRICRLDADQQKKMAAALGKVLDKSAEEAAQFIPPNNANRAGAWMAQPQQANMKREALVEQIEQAIEPLLNDEQQAIYRTELQARTEFRRETIVDNVLSMLDKRLAFTNDQSSAIRRDLLADDWVDDSPPPLHAFLQNAQYIPQLPDNCITPHLNKAQSMIYKGLQKVNWGQNDWEDNFGFGNSIQPIDDVKLPPASKEESETSTTEDSVSPDASNQADEEKQ
;
A
#
# COMPACT_ATOMS: atom_id res chain seq x y z
N MET A 1 24.75 32.35 -4.20
CA MET A 1 23.92 32.37 -5.42
C MET A 1 23.99 31.11 -6.30
N LYS A 2 24.88 30.13 -6.08
CA LYS A 2 24.90 28.89 -6.89
C LYS A 2 23.91 27.79 -6.42
N TYR A 3 23.48 27.82 -5.15
CA TYR A 3 22.52 26.86 -4.59
C TYR A 3 21.04 27.18 -4.90
N LEU A 4 20.71 28.44 -5.18
CA LEU A 4 19.33 28.87 -5.48
C LEU A 4 18.86 28.42 -6.87
N LEU A 5 19.78 28.27 -7.84
CA LEU A 5 19.46 27.77 -9.17
C LEU A 5 19.20 26.24 -9.21
N ALA A 6 19.84 25.47 -8.31
CA ALA A 6 19.64 24.03 -8.23
C ALA A 6 18.27 23.65 -7.64
N ILE A 7 17.76 24.44 -6.69
CA ILE A 7 16.42 24.25 -6.11
C ILE A 7 15.32 24.64 -7.12
N LEU A 8 15.54 25.68 -7.93
CA LEU A 8 14.61 26.09 -8.99
C LEU A 8 14.54 25.09 -10.17
N LEU A 9 15.61 24.33 -10.43
CA LEU A 9 15.59 23.27 -11.45
C LEU A 9 14.90 21.98 -10.98
N LEU A 10 14.93 21.67 -9.68
CA LEU A 10 14.21 20.53 -9.11
C LEU A 10 12.69 20.78 -8.97
N LEU A 11 12.26 22.04 -8.89
CA LEU A 11 10.83 22.41 -8.81
C LEU A 11 10.10 22.37 -10.17
N ASN A 12 10.84 22.34 -11.30
CA ASN A 12 10.23 22.33 -12.63
C ASN A 12 10.04 20.94 -13.25
N SER A 13 10.59 19.88 -12.64
CA SER A 13 10.50 18.50 -13.14
C SER A 13 9.36 17.67 -12.51
N THR A 14 8.61 18.21 -11.56
CA THR A 14 7.54 17.48 -10.83
C THR A 14 6.13 17.75 -11.34
N LEU A 15 5.93 18.75 -12.20
CA LEU A 15 4.63 19.11 -12.76
C LEU A 15 3.98 18.10 -13.73
N PRO A 16 4.70 17.23 -14.48
CA PRO A 16 4.03 16.29 -15.40
C PRO A 16 3.40 15.07 -14.71
N CYS A 17 3.72 14.77 -13.46
CA CYS A 17 3.22 13.54 -12.80
C CYS A 17 1.74 13.62 -12.41
N LEU A 18 1.24 14.82 -12.05
CA LEU A 18 -0.16 14.99 -11.60
C LEU A 18 -1.18 14.90 -12.76
N ALA A 19 -0.80 15.28 -13.98
CA ALA A 19 -1.70 15.18 -15.15
C ALA A 19 -1.95 13.72 -15.59
N GLN A 20 -1.01 12.81 -15.30
CA GLN A 20 -1.08 11.42 -15.73
C GLN A 20 -2.05 10.58 -14.88
N VAL A 21 -2.26 10.96 -13.61
CA VAL A 21 -3.13 10.24 -12.68
C VAL A 21 -4.62 10.47 -12.99
N VAL A 22 -5.02 11.70 -13.34
CA VAL A 22 -6.42 12.03 -13.69
C VAL A 22 -6.85 11.30 -14.97
N PHE A 23 -5.93 11.07 -15.91
CA PHE A 23 -6.23 10.43 -17.18
C PHE A 23 -6.58 8.93 -17.07
N GLN A 24 -6.02 8.19 -16.11
CA GLN A 24 -6.27 6.74 -16.01
C GLN A 24 -7.65 6.38 -15.44
N ALA A 25 -8.14 7.16 -14.46
CA ALA A 25 -9.45 6.91 -13.86
C ALA A 25 -10.60 7.18 -14.86
N ASP A 26 -10.50 8.26 -15.65
CA ASP A 26 -11.48 8.60 -16.69
C ASP A 26 -11.44 7.59 -17.86
N MET A 27 -10.26 7.04 -18.18
CA MET A 27 -10.14 6.06 -19.26
C MET A 27 -10.83 4.72 -18.93
N LEU A 28 -10.83 4.30 -17.66
CA LEU A 28 -11.52 3.08 -17.22
C LEU A 28 -13.05 3.25 -17.23
N GLN A 29 -13.56 4.41 -16.84
CA GLN A 29 -15.00 4.68 -16.92
C GLN A 29 -15.50 4.79 -18.37
N ALA A 30 -14.67 5.31 -19.28
CA ALA A 30 -15.00 5.42 -20.70
C ALA A 30 -15.11 4.06 -21.41
N GLN A 31 -14.52 3.00 -20.85
CA GLN A 31 -14.48 1.67 -21.48
C GLN A 31 -15.68 0.78 -21.14
N GLY A 32 -16.64 1.23 -20.31
CA GLY A 32 -17.80 0.43 -19.95
C GLY A 32 -17.44 -0.86 -19.23
N VAL A 33 -16.30 -0.86 -18.52
CA VAL A 33 -15.81 -2.02 -17.77
C VAL A 33 -16.80 -2.35 -16.67
N ASP A 34 -17.33 -3.58 -16.71
CA ASP A 34 -18.27 -4.06 -15.70
C ASP A 34 -17.54 -4.35 -14.38
N MET A 35 -17.67 -3.45 -13.41
CA MET A 35 -17.09 -3.62 -12.08
C MET A 35 -17.76 -4.75 -11.26
N SER A 36 -18.87 -5.31 -11.75
CA SER A 36 -19.48 -6.50 -11.15
C SER A 36 -18.73 -7.79 -11.53
N ASP A 37 -17.89 -7.75 -12.56
CA ASP A 37 -16.98 -8.84 -12.93
C ASP A 37 -15.82 -8.95 -11.91
N GLU A 38 -15.65 -10.14 -11.35
CA GLU A 38 -14.59 -10.46 -10.40
C GLU A 38 -13.20 -10.36 -11.03
N ASP A 39 -13.05 -10.79 -12.29
CA ASP A 39 -11.77 -10.75 -13.01
C ASP A 39 -11.30 -9.31 -13.27
N VAL A 40 -12.25 -8.40 -13.45
CA VAL A 40 -11.98 -6.96 -13.55
C VAL A 40 -11.46 -6.44 -12.22
N ARG A 41 -12.16 -6.72 -11.11
CA ARG A 41 -11.76 -6.24 -9.77
C ARG A 41 -10.39 -6.79 -9.37
N PHE A 42 -10.15 -8.08 -9.63
CA PHE A 42 -8.86 -8.73 -9.41
C PHE A 42 -7.73 -7.99 -10.15
N ARG A 43 -7.87 -7.79 -11.46
CA ARG A 43 -6.83 -7.12 -12.27
C ARG A 43 -6.57 -5.70 -11.82
N MET A 44 -7.63 -4.94 -11.52
CA MET A 44 -7.50 -3.57 -11.03
C MET A 44 -6.77 -3.51 -9.69
N TRP A 45 -7.13 -4.38 -8.75
CA TRP A 45 -6.47 -4.42 -7.44
C TRP A 45 -5.01 -4.83 -7.57
N ARG A 46 -4.73 -5.91 -8.30
CA ARG A 46 -3.37 -6.38 -8.56
C ARG A 46 -2.51 -5.27 -9.17
N GLN A 47 -3.00 -4.61 -10.21
CA GLN A 47 -2.27 -3.51 -10.86
C GLN A 47 -2.01 -2.34 -9.90
N LYS A 48 -2.98 -2.01 -9.04
CA LYS A 48 -2.84 -0.93 -8.04
C LYS A 48 -1.77 -1.26 -6.99
N MET A 49 -1.75 -2.50 -6.50
CA MET A 49 -0.89 -2.92 -5.40
C MET A 49 0.48 -3.46 -5.85
N GLU A 50 0.65 -3.78 -7.13
CA GLU A 50 1.92 -4.27 -7.68
C GLU A 50 3.12 -3.35 -7.38
N PRO A 51 3.05 -2.01 -7.61
CA PRO A 51 4.18 -1.12 -7.30
C PRO A 51 4.55 -1.15 -5.81
N PHE A 52 3.56 -1.34 -4.93
CA PHE A 52 3.79 -1.44 -3.50
C PHE A 52 4.62 -2.69 -3.15
N VAL A 53 4.22 -3.85 -3.68
CA VAL A 53 4.96 -5.12 -3.50
C VAL A 53 6.36 -5.03 -4.09
N GLN A 54 6.52 -4.36 -5.24
CA GLN A 54 7.82 -4.12 -5.86
C GLN A 54 8.74 -3.26 -4.98
N VAL A 55 8.22 -2.27 -4.26
CA VAL A 55 9.02 -1.48 -3.31
C VAL A 55 9.50 -2.33 -2.15
N GLU A 56 8.66 -3.19 -1.59
CA GLU A 56 9.06 -4.07 -0.47
C GLU A 56 10.09 -5.13 -0.94
N PHE A 57 9.92 -5.68 -2.14
CA PHE A 57 10.94 -6.52 -2.78
C PHE A 57 12.27 -5.79 -2.94
N SER A 58 12.24 -4.58 -3.49
CA SER A 58 13.42 -3.72 -3.71
C SER A 58 14.10 -3.35 -2.39
N PHE A 59 13.31 -3.13 -1.33
CA PHE A 59 13.81 -2.89 0.01
C PHE A 59 14.58 -4.10 0.53
N ALA A 60 13.96 -5.29 0.55
CA ALA A 60 14.61 -6.54 0.98
C ALA A 60 15.89 -6.82 0.16
N ASN A 61 15.83 -6.63 -1.16
CA ASN A 61 16.98 -6.83 -2.04
C ASN A 61 18.18 -5.93 -1.68
N ARG A 62 17.94 -4.64 -1.43
CA ARG A 62 19.00 -3.66 -1.13
C ARG A 62 19.67 -3.92 0.23
N ILE A 63 18.89 -4.27 1.26
CA ILE A 63 19.42 -4.44 2.62
C ILE A 63 20.02 -5.83 2.83
N CYS A 64 19.40 -6.88 2.28
CA CYS A 64 19.86 -8.27 2.45
C CYS A 64 20.88 -8.71 1.40
N ARG A 65 21.07 -7.93 0.32
CA ARG A 65 21.96 -8.27 -0.81
C ARG A 65 21.67 -9.66 -1.38
N LEU A 66 20.41 -9.86 -1.78
CA LEU A 66 19.92 -11.15 -2.25
C LEU A 66 20.68 -11.62 -3.50
N ASP A 67 20.98 -12.92 -3.55
CA ASP A 67 21.49 -13.53 -4.78
C ASP A 67 20.39 -13.73 -5.83
N ALA A 68 20.77 -14.10 -7.06
CA ALA A 68 19.82 -14.25 -8.17
C ALA A 68 18.76 -15.35 -7.95
N ASP A 69 19.11 -16.42 -7.22
CA ASP A 69 18.16 -17.51 -6.91
C ASP A 69 17.18 -17.07 -5.82
N GLN A 70 17.67 -16.40 -4.77
CA GLN A 70 16.84 -15.77 -3.73
C GLN A 70 15.89 -14.73 -4.34
N GLN A 71 16.38 -13.86 -5.23
CA GLN A 71 15.56 -12.86 -5.93
C GLN A 71 14.42 -13.52 -6.71
N LYS A 72 14.72 -14.59 -7.48
CA LYS A 72 13.70 -15.32 -8.24
C LYS A 72 12.66 -15.97 -7.34
N LYS A 73 13.09 -16.64 -6.27
CA LYS A 73 12.19 -17.29 -5.29
C LYS A 73 11.32 -16.26 -4.58
N MET A 74 11.89 -15.13 -4.17
CA MET A 74 11.17 -14.06 -3.48
C MET A 74 10.17 -13.37 -4.41
N ALA A 75 10.55 -13.06 -5.65
CA ALA A 75 9.62 -12.49 -6.63
C ALA A 75 8.42 -13.43 -6.89
N ALA A 76 8.65 -14.74 -6.97
CA ALA A 76 7.57 -15.73 -7.09
C ALA A 76 6.70 -15.79 -5.83
N ALA A 77 7.28 -15.77 -4.63
CA ALA A 77 6.54 -15.78 -3.37
C ALA A 77 5.65 -14.53 -3.22
N LEU A 78 6.21 -13.35 -3.50
CA LEU A 78 5.50 -12.08 -3.45
C LEU A 78 4.42 -11.96 -4.54
N GLY A 79 4.66 -12.53 -5.72
CA GLY A 79 3.64 -12.64 -6.78
C GLY A 79 2.39 -13.37 -6.29
N LYS A 80 2.57 -14.48 -5.57
CA LYS A 80 1.48 -15.26 -4.96
C LYS A 80 0.76 -14.52 -3.85
N VAL A 81 1.48 -13.81 -2.98
CA VAL A 81 0.85 -12.95 -1.95
C VAL A 81 -0.04 -11.89 -2.60
N LEU A 82 0.45 -11.27 -3.67
CA LEU A 82 -0.30 -10.25 -4.41
C LEU A 82 -1.52 -10.84 -5.13
N ASP A 83 -1.40 -12.01 -5.76
CA ASP A 83 -2.53 -12.70 -6.41
C ASP A 83 -3.61 -13.06 -5.39
N LYS A 84 -3.23 -13.72 -4.29
CA LYS A 84 -4.15 -14.06 -3.20
C LYS A 84 -4.84 -12.82 -2.63
N SER A 85 -4.07 -11.76 -2.40
CA SER A 85 -4.62 -10.49 -1.90
C SER A 85 -5.59 -9.85 -2.90
N ALA A 86 -5.34 -10.00 -4.20
CA ALA A 86 -6.25 -9.51 -5.24
C ALA A 86 -7.52 -10.34 -5.37
N GLU A 87 -7.45 -11.67 -5.17
CA GLU A 87 -8.62 -12.54 -5.10
C GLU A 87 -9.52 -12.17 -3.91
N GLU A 88 -8.93 -12.01 -2.72
CA GLU A 88 -9.65 -11.58 -1.51
C GLU A 88 -10.34 -10.22 -1.71
N ALA A 89 -9.63 -9.25 -2.32
CA ALA A 89 -10.20 -7.95 -2.67
C ALA A 89 -11.32 -8.05 -3.74
N ALA A 90 -11.18 -8.95 -4.71
CA ALA A 90 -12.14 -9.12 -5.80
C ALA A 90 -13.45 -9.77 -5.33
N GLN A 91 -13.42 -10.59 -4.28
CA GLN A 91 -14.63 -11.17 -3.69
C GLN A 91 -15.49 -10.11 -2.97
N PHE A 92 -14.92 -8.96 -2.66
CA PHE A 92 -15.67 -7.86 -2.05
C PHE A 92 -16.58 -7.20 -3.09
N ILE A 93 -17.88 -7.47 -3.00
CA ILE A 93 -18.91 -6.85 -3.85
C ILE A 93 -19.42 -5.57 -3.18
N PRO A 94 -19.30 -4.40 -3.84
CA PRO A 94 -19.90 -3.16 -3.36
C PRO A 94 -21.38 -3.32 -3.05
N PRO A 95 -21.90 -2.77 -1.95
CA PRO A 95 -23.34 -2.67 -1.79
C PRO A 95 -23.93 -1.86 -2.96
N ASN A 96 -25.06 -2.30 -3.52
CA ASN A 96 -25.68 -1.75 -4.73
C ASN A 96 -25.97 -0.23 -4.69
N ASN A 97 -25.91 0.38 -3.50
CA ASN A 97 -26.10 1.82 -3.27
C ASN A 97 -24.79 2.64 -3.34
N ALA A 98 -23.62 2.01 -3.53
CA ALA A 98 -22.31 2.68 -3.61
C ALA A 98 -22.18 3.65 -4.80
N ASN A 99 -23.05 3.54 -5.81
CA ASN A 99 -23.06 4.42 -6.98
C ASN A 99 -23.63 5.83 -6.71
N ARG A 100 -24.11 6.16 -5.51
CA ARG A 100 -24.90 7.39 -5.30
C ARG A 100 -24.16 8.67 -4.89
N ALA A 101 -22.87 8.66 -4.52
CA ALA A 101 -22.23 9.89 -4.03
C ALA A 101 -20.68 9.86 -3.96
N GLY A 102 -19.98 9.31 -4.95
CA GLY A 102 -18.50 9.20 -4.86
C GLY A 102 -18.01 8.14 -3.87
N ALA A 103 -18.93 7.32 -3.34
CA ALA A 103 -18.62 6.21 -2.44
C ALA A 103 -17.85 5.06 -3.11
N TRP A 104 -17.68 5.08 -4.44
CA TRP A 104 -16.80 4.16 -5.16
C TRP A 104 -15.32 4.33 -4.78
N MET A 105 -14.88 5.54 -4.40
CA MET A 105 -13.52 5.70 -3.88
C MET A 105 -13.40 5.08 -2.48
N ALA A 106 -14.45 5.09 -1.65
CA ALA A 106 -14.41 4.49 -0.31
C ALA A 106 -14.53 2.95 -0.28
N GLN A 107 -14.54 2.28 -1.44
CA GLN A 107 -14.86 0.84 -1.55
C GLN A 107 -13.79 -0.14 -1.08
N PRO A 108 -12.49 0.02 -1.38
CA PRO A 108 -11.50 -0.98 -0.97
C PRO A 108 -11.32 -1.06 0.55
N GLN A 109 -11.85 -0.07 1.27
CA GLN A 109 -11.77 0.10 2.72
C GLN A 109 -12.73 -0.84 3.47
N GLN A 110 -13.73 -1.38 2.77
CA GLN A 110 -14.69 -2.33 3.36
C GLN A 110 -14.24 -3.79 3.21
N ALA A 111 -13.25 -4.08 2.36
CA ALA A 111 -12.69 -5.43 2.21
C ALA A 111 -11.81 -5.87 3.39
N ASN A 112 -11.68 -5.04 4.45
CA ASN A 112 -10.76 -5.25 5.58
C ASN A 112 -9.28 -5.44 5.20
N MET A 113 -8.92 -5.21 3.93
CA MET A 113 -7.54 -5.33 3.47
C MET A 113 -6.77 -4.07 3.79
N LYS A 114 -6.50 -3.89 5.08
CA LYS A 114 -5.60 -2.84 5.58
C LYS A 114 -4.23 -3.05 4.94
N ARG A 115 -3.57 -1.96 4.54
CA ARG A 115 -2.18 -2.01 4.05
C ARG A 115 -1.26 -2.77 5.00
N GLU A 116 -1.44 -2.62 6.30
CA GLU A 116 -0.70 -3.33 7.34
C GLU A 116 -0.83 -4.85 7.21
N ALA A 117 -2.01 -5.36 6.87
CA ALA A 117 -2.22 -6.79 6.64
C ALA A 117 -1.48 -7.30 5.39
N LEU A 118 -1.38 -6.48 4.34
CA LEU A 118 -0.57 -6.83 3.17
C LEU A 118 0.94 -6.79 3.50
N VAL A 119 1.38 -5.79 4.26
CA VAL A 119 2.77 -5.71 4.74
C VAL A 119 3.13 -6.95 5.56
N GLU A 120 2.28 -7.35 6.49
CA GLU A 120 2.49 -8.56 7.29
C GLU A 120 2.59 -9.82 6.43
N GLN A 121 1.71 -9.98 5.42
CA GLN A 121 1.78 -11.10 4.47
C GLN A 121 3.08 -11.09 3.64
N ILE A 122 3.54 -9.91 3.23
CA ILE A 122 4.81 -9.73 2.51
C ILE A 122 5.99 -10.15 3.41
N GLU A 123 6.01 -9.70 4.66
CA GLU A 123 7.05 -10.04 5.63
C GLU A 123 7.10 -11.55 5.88
N GLN A 124 5.93 -12.18 6.11
CA GLN A 124 5.81 -13.64 6.27
C GLN A 124 6.29 -14.43 5.05
N ALA A 125 6.17 -13.87 3.84
CA ALA A 125 6.68 -14.49 2.62
C ALA A 125 8.18 -14.28 2.41
N ILE A 126 8.74 -13.17 2.89
CA ILE A 126 10.16 -12.81 2.75
C ILE A 126 11.03 -13.57 3.76
N GLU A 127 10.66 -13.58 5.05
CA GLU A 127 11.52 -14.10 6.12
C GLU A 127 12.06 -15.52 5.89
N PRO A 128 11.26 -16.51 5.45
CA PRO A 128 11.74 -17.89 5.25
C PRO A 128 12.76 -18.05 4.12
N LEU A 129 12.90 -17.05 3.24
CA LEU A 129 13.83 -17.07 2.11
C LEU A 129 15.20 -16.44 2.45
N LEU A 130 15.29 -15.81 3.61
CA LEU A 130 16.50 -15.16 4.12
C LEU A 130 17.27 -16.10 5.03
N ASN A 131 18.60 -16.03 5.00
CA ASN A 131 19.43 -16.66 6.03
C ASN A 131 19.39 -15.87 7.36
N ASP A 132 19.89 -16.44 8.45
CA ASP A 132 19.80 -15.85 9.80
C ASP A 132 20.37 -14.43 9.89
N GLU A 133 21.50 -14.16 9.21
CA GLU A 133 22.12 -12.83 9.17
C GLU A 133 21.24 -11.83 8.41
N GLN A 134 20.72 -12.23 7.25
CA GLN A 134 19.80 -11.43 6.45
C GLN A 134 18.50 -11.14 7.20
N GLN A 135 17.94 -12.13 7.92
CA GLN A 135 16.74 -11.93 8.74
C GLN A 135 16.97 -10.88 9.85
N ALA A 136 18.12 -10.94 10.53
CA ALA A 136 18.45 -9.96 11.57
C ALA A 136 18.57 -8.54 11.00
N ILE A 137 19.23 -8.37 9.85
CA ILE A 137 19.33 -7.08 9.15
C ILE A 137 17.94 -6.60 8.73
N TYR A 138 17.15 -7.48 8.11
CA TYR A 138 15.80 -7.17 7.63
C TYR A 138 14.90 -6.65 8.74
N ARG A 139 14.83 -7.36 9.88
CA ARG A 139 14.02 -6.95 11.04
C ARG A 139 14.50 -5.64 11.66
N THR A 140 15.81 -5.43 11.74
CA THR A 140 16.38 -4.18 12.27
C THR A 140 15.97 -2.97 11.42
N GLU A 141 16.07 -3.10 10.10
CA GLU A 141 15.68 -2.03 9.17
C GLU A 141 14.15 -1.80 9.14
N LEU A 142 13.35 -2.87 9.26
CA LEU A 142 11.90 -2.73 9.42
C LEU A 142 11.53 -1.95 10.68
N GLN A 143 12.14 -2.29 11.81
CA GLN A 143 11.94 -1.56 13.06
C GLN A 143 12.34 -0.09 12.91
N ALA A 144 13.52 0.18 12.35
CA ALA A 144 14.00 1.54 12.11
C ALA A 144 13.05 2.35 11.21
N ARG A 145 12.47 1.73 10.17
CA ARG A 145 11.47 2.34 9.30
C ARG A 145 10.19 2.70 10.05
N THR A 146 9.70 1.80 10.91
CA THR A 146 8.50 2.04 11.73
C THR A 146 8.74 3.18 12.72
N GLU A 147 9.87 3.16 13.43
CA GLU A 147 10.26 4.23 14.35
C GLU A 147 10.38 5.57 13.62
N PHE A 148 11.07 5.60 12.47
CA PHE A 148 11.21 6.80 11.64
C PHE A 148 9.86 7.35 11.17
N ARG A 149 8.92 6.48 10.74
CA ARG A 149 7.55 6.89 10.38
C ARG A 149 6.87 7.54 11.58
N ARG A 150 6.96 6.94 12.76
CA ARG A 150 6.35 7.44 13.99
C ARG A 150 6.88 8.81 14.36
N GLU A 151 8.20 8.98 14.39
CA GLU A 151 8.84 10.26 14.67
C GLU A 151 8.45 11.33 13.66
N THR A 152 8.45 10.99 12.37
CA THR A 152 8.07 11.92 11.30
C THR A 152 6.63 12.40 11.46
N ILE A 153 5.69 11.52 11.81
CA ILE A 153 4.29 11.88 12.07
C ILE A 153 4.21 12.86 13.24
N VAL A 154 4.85 12.54 14.37
CA VAL A 154 4.84 13.39 15.56
C VAL A 154 5.45 14.76 15.26
N ASP A 155 6.57 14.81 14.55
CA ASP A 155 7.26 16.06 14.23
C ASP A 155 6.44 16.95 13.28
N ASN A 156 5.72 16.36 12.31
CA ASN A 156 4.80 17.10 11.44
C ASN A 156 3.63 17.69 12.24
N VAL A 157 2.99 16.89 13.10
CA VAL A 157 1.90 17.35 13.95
C VAL A 157 2.35 18.47 14.89
N LEU A 158 3.52 18.29 15.52
CA LEU A 158 4.08 19.27 16.45
C LEU A 158 4.37 20.60 15.75
N SER A 159 4.98 20.56 14.57
CA SER A 159 5.23 21.73 13.72
C SER A 159 3.92 22.47 13.36
N MET A 160 2.85 21.73 13.12
CA MET A 160 1.54 22.32 12.81
C MET A 160 0.87 22.97 14.02
N LEU A 161 0.94 22.33 15.18
CA LEU A 161 0.44 22.87 16.43
C LEU A 161 1.23 24.11 16.86
N ASP A 162 2.55 24.08 16.71
CA ASP A 162 3.44 25.19 17.05
C ASP A 162 3.08 26.46 16.27
N LYS A 163 2.78 26.34 14.97
CA LYS A 163 2.30 27.47 14.15
C LYS A 163 1.02 28.14 14.68
N ARG A 164 0.22 27.45 15.48
CA ARG A 164 -1.06 27.96 16.03
C ARG A 164 -0.96 28.36 17.50
N LEU A 165 -0.10 27.69 18.24
CA LEU A 165 -0.02 27.80 19.71
C LEU A 165 1.25 28.50 20.18
N ALA A 166 2.25 28.68 19.30
CA ALA A 166 3.57 29.26 19.57
C ALA A 166 4.19 28.62 20.82
N PHE A 167 4.59 27.37 20.70
CA PHE A 167 5.18 26.62 21.80
C PHE A 167 6.56 27.18 22.16
N THR A 168 6.89 27.11 23.44
CA THR A 168 8.29 27.20 23.86
C THR A 168 9.02 25.90 23.55
N ASN A 169 10.36 25.92 23.52
CA ASN A 169 11.18 24.72 23.30
C ASN A 169 10.87 23.62 24.33
N ASP A 170 10.63 24.00 25.58
CA ASP A 170 10.34 23.05 26.67
C ASP A 170 8.97 22.39 26.47
N GLN A 171 7.95 23.17 26.08
CA GLN A 171 6.62 22.64 25.74
C GLN A 171 6.68 21.71 24.54
N SER A 172 7.35 22.13 23.47
CA SER A 172 7.52 21.33 22.25
C SER A 172 8.21 19.99 22.55
N SER A 173 9.29 20.02 23.33
CA SER A 173 10.03 18.81 23.73
C SER A 173 9.19 17.89 24.62
N ALA A 174 8.43 18.44 25.56
CA ALA A 174 7.57 17.66 26.45
C ALA A 174 6.41 17.00 25.70
N ILE A 175 5.74 17.75 24.81
CA ILE A 175 4.66 17.23 23.96
C ILE A 175 5.19 16.15 23.01
N ARG A 176 6.34 16.37 22.35
CA ARG A 176 6.97 15.36 21.48
C ARG A 176 7.21 14.05 22.23
N ARG A 177 7.83 14.13 23.41
CA ARG A 177 8.12 12.96 24.24
C ARG A 177 6.85 12.20 24.60
N ASP A 178 5.82 12.91 25.05
CA ASP A 178 4.58 12.27 25.52
C ASP A 178 3.80 11.68 24.33
N LEU A 179 3.79 12.33 23.16
CA LEU A 179 3.19 11.77 21.93
C LEU A 179 3.95 10.55 21.39
N LEU A 180 5.26 10.44 21.61
CA LEU A 180 6.04 9.25 21.29
C LEU A 180 5.88 8.15 22.34
N ALA A 181 5.51 8.47 23.57
CA ALA A 181 5.26 7.47 24.60
C ALA A 181 3.87 6.85 24.51
N ASP A 182 2.99 7.42 23.68
CA ASP A 182 1.61 7.02 23.49
C ASP A 182 1.45 6.27 22.16
N ASP A 183 0.63 5.23 22.14
CA ASP A 183 0.44 4.35 20.98
C ASP A 183 -0.53 4.94 19.93
N TRP A 184 -0.98 6.19 20.09
CA TRP A 184 -1.94 6.82 19.17
C TRP A 184 -1.52 6.80 17.70
N VAL A 185 -0.21 6.87 17.41
CA VAL A 185 0.29 6.81 16.02
C VAL A 185 0.13 5.40 15.45
N ASP A 186 0.32 4.38 16.27
CA ASP A 186 0.22 2.98 15.85
C ASP A 186 -1.25 2.56 15.75
N ASP A 187 -2.10 3.07 16.64
CA ASP A 187 -3.55 2.84 16.63
C ASP A 187 -4.26 3.60 15.50
N SER A 188 -3.90 4.85 15.22
CA SER A 188 -4.60 5.67 14.23
C SER A 188 -3.64 6.69 13.59
N PRO A 189 -2.73 6.22 12.71
CA PRO A 189 -1.76 7.11 12.09
C PRO A 189 -2.48 8.14 11.21
N PRO A 190 -2.22 9.44 11.39
CA PRO A 190 -2.76 10.42 10.49
C PRO A 190 -2.04 10.30 9.13
N PRO A 191 -2.77 10.36 8.01
CA PRO A 191 -2.18 10.30 6.69
C PRO A 191 -1.25 11.50 6.47
N LEU A 192 0.05 11.24 6.32
CA LEU A 192 1.06 12.31 6.17
C LEU A 192 0.74 13.27 5.02
N HIS A 193 0.17 12.77 3.93
CA HIS A 193 -0.17 13.58 2.77
C HIS A 193 -1.38 14.51 3.01
N ALA A 194 -2.25 14.24 3.98
CA ALA A 194 -3.33 15.16 4.34
C ALA A 194 -2.78 16.49 4.87
N PHE A 195 -1.61 16.46 5.51
CA PHE A 195 -0.90 17.67 5.94
C PHE A 195 -0.43 18.53 4.77
N LEU A 196 -0.15 17.92 3.61
CA LEU A 196 0.25 18.65 2.40
C LEU A 196 -0.93 19.35 1.73
N GLN A 197 -2.11 18.73 1.77
CA GLN A 197 -3.30 19.25 1.09
C GLN A 197 -4.05 20.29 1.91
N ASN A 198 -4.00 20.20 3.25
CA ASN A 198 -4.75 21.10 4.11
C ASN A 198 -3.97 21.48 5.37
N ALA A 199 -3.34 22.66 5.37
CA ALA A 199 -2.62 23.18 6.53
C ALA A 199 -3.53 23.50 7.75
N GLN A 200 -4.85 23.62 7.54
CA GLN A 200 -5.83 23.85 8.61
C GLN A 200 -6.28 22.56 9.30
N TYR A 201 -5.99 21.41 8.70
CA TYR A 201 -6.25 20.10 9.27
C TYR A 201 -5.50 19.89 10.59
N ILE A 202 -6.11 19.26 11.60
CA ILE A 202 -5.41 18.72 12.78
C ILE A 202 -6.02 17.35 13.09
N PRO A 203 -5.20 16.31 13.27
CA PRO A 203 -5.71 15.01 13.66
C PRO A 203 -6.27 15.03 15.06
N GLN A 204 -7.11 14.05 15.37
CA GLN A 204 -7.49 13.82 16.77
C GLN A 204 -6.24 13.36 17.54
N LEU A 205 -5.84 14.17 18.53
CA LEU A 205 -4.66 13.91 19.35
C LEU A 205 -5.07 13.57 20.79
N PRO A 206 -4.31 12.70 21.48
CA PRO A 206 -4.54 12.39 22.88
C PRO A 206 -4.36 13.66 23.74
N ASP A 207 -5.44 14.12 24.37
CA ASP A 207 -5.42 15.37 25.15
C ASP A 207 -4.49 15.27 26.37
N ASN A 208 -4.23 14.07 26.91
CA ASN A 208 -3.26 13.80 27.97
C ASN A 208 -1.81 14.09 27.55
N CYS A 209 -1.48 14.00 26.26
CA CYS A 209 -0.14 14.27 25.75
C CYS A 209 0.11 15.76 25.48
N ILE A 210 -0.96 16.56 25.36
CA ILE A 210 -0.87 17.97 24.95
C ILE A 210 -1.26 18.91 26.09
N THR A 211 -2.46 18.75 26.64
CA THR A 211 -3.05 19.73 27.56
C THR A 211 -2.26 20.00 28.84
N PRO A 212 -1.52 19.04 29.45
CA PRO A 212 -0.71 19.32 30.63
C PRO A 212 0.43 20.32 30.40
N HIS A 213 0.88 20.45 29.15
CA HIS A 213 2.01 21.30 28.78
C HIS A 213 1.57 22.69 28.30
N LEU A 214 0.27 22.92 28.12
CA LEU A 214 -0.25 24.19 27.60
C LEU A 214 -0.54 25.18 28.73
N ASN A 215 -0.24 26.45 28.49
CA ASN A 215 -0.76 27.51 29.35
C ASN A 215 -2.28 27.72 29.11
N LYS A 216 -2.93 28.57 29.92
CA LYS A 216 -4.37 28.81 29.84
C LYS A 216 -4.82 29.37 28.48
N ALA A 217 -4.04 30.27 27.87
CA ALA A 217 -4.37 30.86 26.58
C ALA A 217 -4.24 29.84 25.45
N GLN A 218 -3.13 29.11 25.40
CA GLN A 218 -2.91 28.01 24.45
C GLN A 218 -3.97 26.92 24.58
N SER A 219 -4.35 26.55 25.81
CA SER A 219 -5.41 25.57 26.07
C SER A 219 -6.76 26.00 25.48
N MET A 220 -7.09 27.30 25.57
CA MET A 220 -8.32 27.84 24.99
C MET A 220 -8.29 27.75 23.46
N ILE A 221 -7.16 28.11 22.83
CA ILE A 221 -6.98 28.00 21.38
C ILE A 221 -7.08 26.54 20.95
N TYR A 222 -6.34 25.63 21.59
CA TYR A 222 -6.29 24.21 21.28
C TYR A 222 -7.68 23.54 21.32
N LYS A 223 -8.50 23.88 22.32
CA LYS A 223 -9.89 23.41 22.42
C LYS A 223 -10.80 23.93 21.31
N GLY A 224 -10.50 25.10 20.76
CA GLY A 224 -11.23 25.69 19.63
C GLY A 224 -10.77 25.20 18.27
N LEU A 225 -9.68 24.44 18.18
CA LEU A 225 -9.22 23.88 16.90
C LEU A 225 -10.15 22.76 16.44
N GLN A 226 -10.49 22.76 15.16
CA GLN A 226 -11.19 21.64 14.54
C GLN A 226 -10.24 20.45 14.45
N LYS A 227 -10.50 19.43 15.28
CA LYS A 227 -9.82 18.13 15.25
C LYS A 227 -10.67 17.19 14.40
N VAL A 228 -10.04 16.51 13.46
CA VAL A 228 -10.73 15.57 12.58
C VAL A 228 -10.22 14.17 12.90
N ASN A 229 -11.14 13.27 13.18
CA ASN A 229 -10.86 11.85 13.23
C ASN A 229 -11.05 11.29 11.82
N TRP A 230 -9.95 10.94 11.15
CA TRP A 230 -10.08 10.05 10.01
C TRP A 230 -10.34 8.68 10.61
N GLY A 231 -11.50 8.10 10.31
CA GLY A 231 -11.67 6.68 10.58
C GLY A 231 -10.45 5.94 10.04
N GLN A 232 -9.96 4.97 10.81
CA GLN A 232 -8.70 4.22 10.63
C GLN A 232 -8.49 3.67 9.19
N ASN A 233 -9.53 3.68 8.35
CA ASN A 233 -9.57 3.04 7.04
C ASN A 233 -9.77 4.01 5.86
N ASP A 234 -10.08 5.29 6.06
CA ASP A 234 -10.72 6.10 5.00
C ASP A 234 -9.76 6.80 4.02
N TRP A 235 -8.45 6.85 4.30
CA TRP A 235 -7.62 7.83 3.59
C TRP A 235 -6.21 7.37 3.18
N GLU A 236 -5.50 6.55 3.97
CA GLU A 236 -4.15 6.09 3.58
C GLU A 236 -4.17 5.19 2.33
N ASP A 237 -5.16 4.30 2.19
CA ASP A 237 -5.24 3.35 1.06
C ASP A 237 -5.76 3.95 -0.26
N ASN A 238 -6.26 5.19 -0.21
CA ASN A 238 -7.04 5.76 -1.30
C ASN A 238 -6.34 6.90 -2.05
N PHE A 239 -5.44 7.61 -1.39
CA PHE A 239 -4.75 8.76 -1.99
C PHE A 239 -3.47 8.35 -2.71
N GLY A 240 -3.66 7.81 -3.92
CA GLY A 240 -2.59 7.73 -4.92
C GLY A 240 -1.42 6.79 -4.62
N PHE A 241 -1.50 6.00 -3.53
CA PHE A 241 -0.61 4.87 -3.32
C PHE A 241 -0.82 3.87 -4.48
N GLY A 242 0.21 3.71 -5.30
CA GLY A 242 0.23 2.93 -6.54
C GLY A 242 0.66 3.74 -7.77
N ASN A 243 0.11 4.94 -7.97
CA ASN A 243 0.35 5.69 -9.21
C ASN A 243 1.61 6.58 -9.17
N SER A 244 2.01 7.05 -7.98
CA SER A 244 3.20 7.89 -7.79
C SER A 244 4.42 7.11 -7.28
N ILE A 245 4.24 5.86 -6.87
CA ILE A 245 5.32 5.01 -6.38
C ILE A 245 5.96 4.34 -7.60
N GLN A 246 7.06 4.92 -8.07
CA GLN A 246 7.91 4.26 -9.05
C GLN A 246 8.92 3.40 -8.27
N PRO A 247 9.00 2.09 -8.55
CA PRO A 247 10.09 1.28 -8.03
C PRO A 247 11.43 1.92 -8.41
N ILE A 248 12.36 1.93 -7.47
CA ILE A 248 13.73 2.40 -7.75
C ILE A 248 14.52 1.33 -8.51
N ASP A 249 14.18 0.05 -8.28
CA ASP A 249 14.86 -1.10 -8.88
C ASP A 249 14.04 -1.67 -10.05
N ASP A 250 14.72 -2.06 -11.13
CA ASP A 250 14.11 -2.54 -12.39
C ASP A 250 13.56 -3.99 -12.32
N VAL A 251 13.41 -4.57 -11.13
CA VAL A 251 13.02 -5.99 -11.00
C VAL A 251 11.52 -6.13 -11.19
N LYS A 252 11.14 -6.79 -12.29
CA LYS A 252 9.75 -7.11 -12.59
C LYS A 252 9.29 -8.32 -11.79
N LEU A 253 8.12 -8.21 -11.15
CA LEU A 253 7.45 -9.36 -10.57
C LEU A 253 7.00 -10.31 -11.70
N PRO A 254 6.97 -11.63 -11.46
CA PRO A 254 6.41 -12.56 -12.43
C PRO A 254 4.96 -12.17 -12.74
N PRO A 255 4.52 -12.35 -14.00
CA PRO A 255 3.12 -12.13 -14.34
C PRO A 255 2.24 -12.99 -13.44
N ALA A 256 1.02 -12.54 -13.15
CA ALA A 256 0.02 -13.34 -12.44
C ALA A 256 0.00 -14.73 -13.07
N SER A 257 0.31 -15.76 -12.29
CA SER A 257 0.24 -17.11 -12.81
C SER A 257 -1.22 -17.37 -13.15
N LYS A 258 -1.57 -17.36 -14.44
CA LYS A 258 -2.56 -18.31 -14.91
C LYS A 258 -1.91 -19.63 -14.58
N GLU A 259 -2.27 -20.21 -13.43
CA GLU A 259 -1.84 -21.55 -13.09
C GLU A 259 -1.98 -22.35 -14.36
N GLU A 260 -0.84 -22.87 -14.83
CA GLU A 260 -0.80 -23.77 -15.96
C GLU A 260 -1.75 -24.90 -15.57
N SER A 261 -3.01 -24.80 -16.01
CA SER A 261 -3.95 -25.91 -16.06
C SER A 261 -3.51 -26.86 -17.17
N GLU A 262 -2.20 -27.10 -17.25
CA GLU A 262 -1.57 -28.24 -17.88
C GLU A 262 -1.58 -29.39 -16.87
N THR A 263 -2.77 -29.71 -16.33
CA THR A 263 -3.08 -31.10 -16.05
C THR A 263 -3.12 -31.83 -17.38
N SER A 264 -1.94 -32.24 -17.84
CA SER A 264 -1.67 -33.63 -18.19
C SER A 264 -2.87 -34.36 -18.82
N THR A 265 -3.27 -33.96 -20.03
CA THR A 265 -3.95 -34.89 -20.94
C THR A 265 -2.90 -35.90 -21.36
N THR A 266 -2.65 -36.89 -20.50
CA THR A 266 -1.99 -38.12 -20.92
C THR A 266 -2.98 -38.81 -21.84
N GLU A 267 -2.88 -38.50 -23.13
CA GLU A 267 -3.50 -39.30 -24.19
C GLU A 267 -2.88 -40.70 -24.10
N ASP A 268 -3.56 -41.59 -23.37
CA ASP A 268 -3.43 -43.03 -23.56
C ASP A 268 -3.98 -43.34 -24.96
N SER A 269 -3.07 -43.29 -25.93
CA SER A 269 -3.26 -43.82 -27.27
C SER A 269 -3.35 -45.35 -27.21
N VAL A 270 -4.51 -45.88 -26.83
CA VAL A 270 -4.86 -47.28 -27.09
C VAL A 270 -5.40 -47.37 -28.51
N SER A 271 -4.53 -47.74 -29.44
CA SER A 271 -4.90 -48.27 -30.76
C SER A 271 -5.75 -49.54 -30.61
N PRO A 272 -6.95 -49.62 -31.18
CA PRO A 272 -7.48 -50.89 -31.67
C PRO A 272 -6.95 -51.09 -33.09
N ASP A 273 -5.89 -51.88 -33.17
CA ASP A 273 -5.37 -52.43 -34.41
C ASP A 273 -6.32 -53.50 -34.96
N ALA A 274 -6.38 -53.54 -36.30
CA ALA A 274 -6.61 -54.71 -37.13
C ALA A 274 -7.95 -55.49 -37.05
N SER A 275 -8.77 -55.23 -38.07
CA SER A 275 -9.25 -56.22 -39.05
C SER A 275 -10.02 -57.46 -38.56
N ASN A 276 -11.30 -57.54 -38.95
CA ASN A 276 -11.79 -58.75 -39.60
C ASN A 276 -12.96 -58.45 -40.57
N GLN A 277 -12.63 -58.42 -41.87
CA GLN A 277 -13.54 -58.63 -43.00
C GLN A 277 -13.42 -60.10 -43.42
N ALA A 278 -14.55 -60.73 -43.74
CA ALA A 278 -14.78 -61.86 -44.67
C ALA A 278 -15.99 -62.66 -44.13
N ASP A 279 -17.15 -62.55 -44.78
CA ASP A 279 -17.62 -63.47 -45.83
C ASP A 279 -17.90 -64.89 -45.31
N GLU A 280 -19.17 -65.30 -45.25
CA GLU A 280 -19.62 -66.47 -46.04
C GLU A 280 -21.15 -66.65 -46.03
N GLU A 281 -21.67 -66.45 -47.23
CA GLU A 281 -22.86 -67.00 -47.86
C GLU A 281 -23.04 -68.52 -47.62
N LYS A 282 -24.23 -68.99 -47.18
CA LYS A 282 -25.01 -70.09 -47.82
C LYS A 282 -26.16 -70.66 -46.96
N GLN A 283 -27.25 -70.90 -47.71
CA GLN A 283 -28.44 -71.75 -47.52
C GLN A 283 -29.61 -71.26 -46.66
#